data_AF-A0A522R3M7-F1
#
_entry.id   AF-A0A522R3M7-F1
#
_cell.length_a   1.000
_cell.length_b   1.000
_cell.length_c   1.000
_cell.angle_alpha   90.00
_cell.angle_beta   90.00
_cell.angle_gamma   90.00
#
_symmetry.space_group_name_H-M   'P 1'
#
loop_
_entity.id
_entity.type
_entity.pdbx_description
1 polymer ?
#
loop_
_entity_poly.entity_id
_entity_poly.type
_entity_poly.pdbx_seq_one_letter_code
_entity_poly.pdbx_strand_id
1 'polypeptide(L)' 'MGRKIAMLGSGFIARFYADAIQGLRKKDTIVSVYSRREESAKKFAQDY' A
#
# COMPACT_ATOMS: atom_id res chain seq x y z
N MET A 1 -11.25 14.58 5.27
CA MET A 1 -11.41 13.20 5.75
C MET A 1 -10.62 12.29 4.82
N GLY A 2 -9.83 11.39 5.37
CA GLY A 2 -9.00 10.46 4.61
C GLY A 2 -9.79 9.37 3.91
N ARG A 3 -9.31 8.90 2.76
CA ARG A 3 -9.83 7.70 2.10
C ARG A 3 -9.07 6.46 2.57
N LYS A 4 -9.80 5.37 2.74
CA LYS A 4 -9.24 4.03 2.95
C LYS A 4 -9.01 3.40 1.58
N ILE A 5 -7.77 3.00 1.31
CA ILE A 5 -7.35 2.47 0.02
C ILE A 5 -7.05 0.97 0.16
N ALA A 6 -7.51 0.19 -0.81
CA ALA A 6 -7.09 -1.20 -1.01
C ALA A 6 -6.06 -1.26 -2.14
N MET A 7 -4.92 -1.89 -1.87
CA MET A 7 -3.81 -2.06 -2.80
C MET A 7 -3.86 -3.47 -3.41
N LEU A 8 -4.00 -3.56 -4.73
CA LEU A 8 -3.90 -4.81 -5.47
C LEU A 8 -2.53 -4.92 -6.12
N GLY A 9 -1.62 -5.61 -5.44
CA GLY A 9 -0.22 -5.73 -5.83
C GLY A 9 0.72 -5.27 -4.73
N SER A 10 1.93 -5.84 -4.74
CA SER A 10 2.97 -5.60 -3.74
C SER A 10 4.35 -5.36 -4.38
N GLY A 11 4.37 -5.10 -5.70
CA GLY A 11 5.58 -4.91 -6.50
C GLY A 11 6.01 -3.45 -6.59
N PHE A 12 6.91 -3.15 -7.52
CA PHE A 12 7.50 -1.82 -7.68
C PHE A 12 6.45 -0.70 -7.83
N ILE A 13 5.44 -0.91 -8.68
CA ILE A 13 4.37 0.08 -8.91
C ILE A 13 3.58 0.36 -7.62
N ALA A 14 3.26 -0.68 -6.84
CA ALA A 14 2.53 -0.52 -5.59
C ALA A 14 3.32 0.31 -4.57
N ARG A 15 4.65 0.12 -4.50
CA ARG A 15 5.54 0.87 -3.59
C ARG A 15 5.60 2.35 -3.95
N PHE A 16 5.77 2.64 -5.24
CA PHE A 16 5.73 4.00 -5.76
C PHE A 16 4.44 4.74 -5.35
N TYR A 17 3.29 4.08 -5.50
CA TYR A 17 2.01 4.67 -5.07
C TYR A 17 1.90 4.77 -3.55
N ALA A 18 2.39 3.80 -2.79
CA ALA A 18 2.36 3.87 -1.33
C ALA A 18 3.23 5.02 -0.79
N ASP A 19 4.42 5.25 -1.35
CA ASP A 19 5.26 6.41 -1.06
C ASP A 19 4.53 7.72 -1.36
N ALA A 20 3.85 7.82 -2.51
CA ALA A 20 3.11 9.02 -2.90
C ALA A 20 1.87 9.27 -2.01
N ILE A 21 1.12 8.21 -1.70
CA ILE A 21 -0.10 8.27 -0.89
C ILE A 21 0.27 8.62 0.55
N GLN A 22 1.15 7.84 1.18
CA GLN A 22 1.44 7.97 2.61
C GLN A 22 2.52 9.03 2.92
N GLY A 23 3.44 9.30 1.99
CA GLY A 23 4.54 10.27 2.17
C GLY A 23 4.21 11.72 1.81
N LEU A 24 3.25 11.97 0.89
CA LEU A 24 2.95 13.33 0.39
C LEU A 24 1.49 13.75 0.57
N ARG A 25 0.55 12.80 0.68
CA ARG A 25 -0.89 13.07 0.91
C ARG A 25 -1.35 12.47 2.24
N LYS A 26 -1.02 13.17 3.33
CA LYS A 26 -1.27 12.79 4.74
C LYS A 26 -2.68 12.32 5.14
N LYS A 27 -3.69 12.38 4.27
CA LYS A 27 -5.07 11.99 4.61
C LYS A 27 -5.42 10.58 4.17
N ASP A 28 -4.87 10.07 3.07
CA ASP A 28 -5.27 8.75 2.56
C ASP A 28 -4.37 7.65 3.12
N THR A 29 -4.95 6.49 3.45
CA THR A 29 -4.23 5.39 4.11
C THR A 29 -4.56 4.07 3.44
N ILE A 30 -3.53 3.27 3.19
CA ILE A 30 -3.67 1.91 2.68
C ILE A 30 -4.03 1.01 3.87
N VAL A 31 -5.17 0.34 3.80
CA VAL A 31 -5.68 -0.49 4.92
C VAL A 31 -5.84 -1.96 4.54
N SER A 32 -5.64 -2.29 3.27
CA SER A 32 -5.73 -3.64 2.75
C SER A 32 -4.75 -3.81 1.60
N VAL A 33 -4.01 -4.91 1.59
CA VAL A 33 -3.03 -5.24 0.55
C VAL A 33 -3.27 -6.67 0.13
N TYR A 34 -3.46 -6.87 -1.17
CA TYR A 34 -3.54 -8.19 -1.79
C TYR A 34 -2.33 -8.41 -2.70
N SER A 35 -1.81 -9.63 -2.69
CA SER A 35 -0.84 -10.10 -3.66
C SER A 35 -1.06 -11.59 -3.91
N ARG A 36 -0.61 -12.09 -5.06
CA ARG A 36 -0.71 -13.53 -5.40
C ARG A 36 0.07 -14.42 -4.43
N ARG A 37 1.05 -13.87 -3.72
CA ARG A 37 1.82 -14.54 -2.68
C ARG A 37 1.64 -13.82 -1.37
N GLU A 38 1.20 -14.54 -0.34
CA GLU A 38 0.97 -14.00 1.00
C GLU A 38 2.23 -13.32 1.58
N GLU A 39 3.40 -13.95 1.41
CA GLU A 39 4.71 -13.41 1.82
C GLU A 39 4.95 -12.00 1.26
N SER A 40 4.60 -11.79 -0.02
CA SER A 40 4.79 -10.50 -0.68
C SER A 40 3.80 -9.45 -0.19
N ALA A 41 2.54 -9.83 0.08
CA ALA A 41 1.55 -8.95 0.69
C ALA A 41 1.95 -8.55 2.11
N LYS A 42 2.39 -9.51 2.93
CA LYS A 42 2.89 -9.29 4.30
C LYS A 42 4.09 -8.36 4.33
N LYS A 43 5.10 -8.63 3.49
CA LYS A 43 6.29 -7.77 3.41
C LYS A 43 5.91 -6.34 3.05
N PHE A 44 5.02 -6.16 2.07
CA PHE A 44 4.57 -4.83 1.68
C PHE A 44 3.82 -4.10 2.79
N ALA A 45 2.92 -4.79 3.51
CA ALA A 45 2.17 -4.22 4.64
C ALA A 45 3.02 -3.96 5.90
N GLN A 46 4.24 -4.49 5.96
CA GLN A 46 5.22 -4.15 7.01
C GLN A 46 6.04 -2.92 6.62
N ASP A 47 6.33 -2.78 5.33
CA ASP A 47 7.09 -1.65 4.79
C ASP A 47 6.24 -0.36 4.75
N TYR A 48 4.90 -0.47 4.74
CA TYR A 48 3.92 0.62 4.55
C TYR A 48 2.69 0.48 5.44
#